data_AF-A0A507EWK6-F1
#
_entry.id   AF-A0A507EWK6-F1
#
_cell.length_a   1.000
_cell.length_b   1.000
_cell.length_c   1.000
_cell.angle_alpha   90.00
_cell.angle_beta   90.00
_cell.angle_gamma   90.00
#
_symmetry.space_group_name_H-M   'P 1'
#
loop_
_entity.id
_entity.type
_entity.pdbx_description
1 polymer ?
#
loop_
_entity_poly.entity_id
_entity_poly.type
_entity_poly.pdbx_seq_one_letter_code
_entity_poly.pdbx_strand_id
1 'polypeptide(L)'
;MAETSISEAVNLANKEFIKGFVFGQIILCVLIFFLVNVFLLRNSDETKADLASRKAAGTRWRQKKLQPLPMRQHALESHVLSKINYQVHSHQPESCDWINVLLAQVIARFRSDPAVSANIVRFIDIKMNGSGEPSSRPSFLGPIAITEFSLGEEYPKLKAAKMQYAEQSSNLRAEIDFEFHDQITIGVDTTIIINWPKPCIASLPVSLALSIVKFSGTFAIEFVTHPDSPETFMAVSILENFVLEFEVKSLLGHRTKVKDLPKLASLITHKLRSVFVDEIVWPSFKKIHIPVQFDGGVPDSPTVPNATVE
;
A
#
# COMPACT_ATOMS: atom_id res chain seq x y z
N MET A 1 -21.63 -32.65 -44.90
CA MET A 1 -22.65 -32.08 -43.98
C MET A 1 -22.34 -32.31 -42.50
N ALA A 2 -21.84 -33.49 -42.07
CA ALA A 2 -21.49 -33.68 -40.65
C ALA A 2 -20.20 -32.97 -40.20
N GLU A 3 -19.18 -32.88 -41.06
CA GLU A 3 -17.90 -32.25 -40.71
C GLU A 3 -18.00 -30.72 -40.54
N THR A 4 -18.89 -30.08 -41.30
CA THR A 4 -19.14 -28.63 -41.26
C THR A 4 -19.78 -28.18 -39.95
N SER A 5 -20.75 -28.94 -39.41
CA SER A 5 -21.37 -28.60 -38.13
C SER A 5 -20.42 -28.82 -36.94
N ILE A 6 -19.50 -29.79 -37.04
CA ILE A 6 -18.44 -29.99 -36.03
C ILE A 6 -17.46 -28.80 -36.04
N SER A 7 -17.04 -28.32 -37.21
CA SER A 7 -16.11 -27.17 -37.29
C SER A 7 -16.76 -25.86 -36.80
N GLU A 8 -18.05 -25.65 -37.06
CA GLU A 8 -18.82 -24.53 -36.50
C GLU A 8 -18.97 -24.62 -34.98
N ALA A 9 -19.27 -25.80 -34.44
CA ALA A 9 -19.36 -26.02 -32.99
C ALA A 9 -18.01 -25.80 -32.28
N VAL A 10 -16.90 -26.26 -32.87
CA VAL A 10 -15.54 -26.01 -32.36
C VAL A 10 -15.19 -24.53 -32.41
N ASN A 11 -15.54 -23.81 -33.49
CA ASN A 11 -15.33 -22.37 -33.58
C ASN A 11 -16.18 -21.58 -32.57
N LEU A 12 -17.42 -22.00 -32.31
CA LEU A 12 -18.26 -21.41 -31.26
C LEU A 12 -17.67 -21.66 -29.86
N ALA A 13 -17.25 -22.89 -29.57
CA ALA A 13 -16.60 -23.25 -28.31
C ALA A 13 -15.29 -22.47 -28.09
N ASN A 14 -14.45 -22.34 -29.12
CA ASN A 14 -13.24 -21.50 -29.08
C ASN A 14 -13.58 -20.02 -28.83
N LYS A 15 -14.66 -19.51 -29.43
CA LYS A 15 -15.08 -18.12 -29.24
C LYS A 15 -15.59 -17.85 -27.81
N GLU A 16 -16.36 -18.77 -27.22
CA GLU A 16 -16.78 -18.67 -25.81
C GLU A 16 -15.62 -18.89 -24.84
N PHE A 17 -14.68 -19.80 -25.15
CA PHE A 17 -13.46 -19.98 -24.37
C PHE A 17 -12.57 -18.72 -24.38
N ILE A 18 -12.37 -18.11 -25.55
CA ILE A 18 -11.60 -16.85 -25.68
C ILE A 18 -12.29 -15.71 -24.93
N LYS A 19 -13.63 -15.59 -25.00
CA LYS A 19 -14.39 -14.61 -24.19
C LYS A 19 -14.19 -14.84 -22.69
N GLY A 20 -14.33 -16.08 -22.22
CA GLY A 20 -14.13 -16.43 -20.80
C GLY A 20 -12.69 -16.17 -20.33
N PHE A 21 -11.70 -16.48 -21.17
CA PHE A 21 -10.30 -16.21 -20.91
C PHE A 21 -10.01 -14.70 -20.85
N VAL A 22 -10.48 -13.91 -21.83
CA VAL A 22 -10.32 -12.45 -21.85
C VAL A 22 -11.01 -11.81 -20.65
N PHE A 23 -12.22 -12.25 -20.29
CA PHE A 23 -12.93 -11.76 -19.11
C PHE A 23 -12.19 -12.08 -17.80
N GLY A 24 -11.67 -13.31 -17.67
CA GLY A 24 -10.82 -13.71 -16.54
C GLY A 24 -9.51 -12.92 -16.46
N GLN A 25 -8.86 -12.66 -17.61
CA GLN A 25 -7.67 -11.81 -17.68
C GLN A 25 -7.98 -10.34 -17.35
N ILE A 26 -9.14 -9.81 -17.75
CA ILE A 26 -9.56 -8.45 -17.37
C ILE A 26 -9.80 -8.38 -15.86
N ILE A 27 -10.50 -9.35 -15.25
CA ILE A 27 -10.69 -9.41 -13.80
C ILE A 27 -9.35 -9.54 -13.07
N LEU A 28 -8.43 -10.38 -13.56
CA LEU A 28 -7.09 -10.52 -13.01
C LEU A 28 -6.28 -9.22 -13.13
N CYS A 29 -6.32 -8.54 -14.28
CA CYS A 29 -5.67 -7.25 -14.49
C CYS A 29 -6.28 -6.14 -13.65
N VAL A 30 -7.60 -6.15 -13.40
CA VAL A 30 -8.27 -5.21 -12.48
C VAL A 30 -7.89 -5.50 -11.03
N LEU A 31 -7.82 -6.77 -10.62
CA LEU A 31 -7.36 -7.17 -9.29
C LEU A 31 -5.87 -6.80 -9.08
N ILE A 32 -5.03 -7.02 -10.08
CA ILE A 32 -3.61 -6.64 -10.08
C ILE A 32 -3.46 -5.12 -10.11
N PHE A 33 -4.22 -4.38 -10.91
CA PHE A 33 -4.22 -2.92 -10.90
C PHE A 33 -4.70 -2.35 -9.56
N PHE A 34 -5.70 -2.98 -8.94
CA PHE A 34 -6.19 -2.61 -7.62
C PHE A 34 -5.13 -2.89 -6.55
N LEU A 35 -4.53 -4.08 -6.53
CA LEU A 35 -3.46 -4.42 -5.58
C LEU A 35 -2.18 -3.61 -5.81
N VAL A 36 -1.79 -3.31 -7.05
CA VAL A 36 -0.61 -2.49 -7.37
C VAL A 36 -0.87 -1.01 -7.10
N ASN A 37 -2.08 -0.47 -7.26
CA ASN A 37 -2.39 0.83 -6.65
C ASN A 37 -2.32 0.72 -5.12
N VAL A 38 -3.17 -0.09 -4.51
CA VAL A 38 -3.32 -0.17 -3.05
C VAL A 38 -2.00 -0.46 -2.30
N PHE A 39 -1.08 -1.26 -2.84
CA PHE A 39 0.22 -1.55 -2.22
C PHE A 39 1.43 -0.76 -2.76
N LEU A 40 1.43 -0.28 -4.01
CA LEU A 40 2.62 0.34 -4.63
C LEU A 40 2.42 1.79 -5.09
N LEU A 41 1.19 2.31 -5.23
CA LEU A 41 0.93 3.68 -5.70
C LEU A 41 -0.25 4.28 -4.91
N ARG A 42 -0.10 5.35 -4.12
CA ARG A 42 0.15 6.70 -4.68
C ARG A 42 0.19 7.77 -3.56
N ASN A 43 0.73 8.95 -3.91
CA ASN A 43 0.62 10.26 -3.23
C ASN A 43 0.87 10.34 -1.71
N SER A 44 2.14 10.13 -1.35
CA SER A 44 2.74 10.66 -0.11
C SER A 44 2.54 12.17 0.05
N ASP A 45 2.37 12.93 -1.03
CA ASP A 45 2.42 14.39 -0.98
C ASP A 45 1.04 15.01 -0.72
N GLU A 46 -0.05 14.38 -1.15
CA GLU A 46 -1.40 14.64 -0.62
C GLU A 46 -1.50 14.20 0.84
N THR A 47 -0.90 13.06 1.20
CA THR A 47 -0.80 12.62 2.61
C THR A 47 -0.08 13.67 3.46
N LYS A 48 1.04 14.23 2.98
CA LYS A 48 1.77 15.32 3.65
C LYS A 48 0.99 16.64 3.65
N ALA A 49 0.25 16.97 2.61
CA ALA A 49 -0.59 18.17 2.56
C ALA A 49 -1.73 18.08 3.59
N ASP A 50 -2.39 16.93 3.71
CA ASP A 50 -3.40 16.66 4.74
C ASP A 50 -2.80 16.54 6.14
N LEU A 51 -1.60 15.98 6.29
CA LEU A 51 -0.91 15.94 7.57
C LEU A 51 -0.43 17.35 7.98
N ALA A 52 -0.05 18.20 7.02
CA ALA A 52 0.31 19.59 7.25
C ALA A 52 -0.93 20.43 7.58
N SER A 53 -2.06 20.24 6.89
CA SER A 53 -3.32 20.90 7.23
C SER A 53 -3.84 20.43 8.59
N ARG A 54 -3.73 19.13 8.93
CA ARG A 54 -4.04 18.58 10.26
C ARG A 54 -3.06 19.01 11.35
N LYS A 55 -1.76 19.19 11.07
CA LYS A 55 -0.77 19.72 12.04
C LYS A 55 -0.94 21.24 12.26
N ALA A 56 -1.21 22.01 11.21
CA ALA A 56 -1.55 23.44 11.31
C ALA A 56 -2.90 23.65 12.01
N ALA A 57 -3.88 22.77 11.77
CA ALA A 57 -5.08 22.69 12.56
C ALA A 57 -4.82 22.13 13.96
N GLY A 58 -3.76 21.36 14.20
CA GLY A 58 -3.48 20.63 15.44
C GLY A 58 -3.30 21.55 16.66
N THR A 59 -2.67 22.70 16.45
CA THR A 59 -2.60 23.81 17.42
C THR A 59 -3.97 24.40 17.77
N ARG A 60 -4.98 24.18 16.92
CA ARG A 60 -6.37 24.64 17.05
C ARG A 60 -7.31 23.52 17.55
N TRP A 61 -7.07 22.26 17.16
CA TRP A 61 -7.77 21.05 17.62
C TRP A 61 -7.61 20.86 19.13
N ARG A 62 -6.44 21.18 19.69
CA ARG A 62 -6.19 21.06 21.15
C ARG A 62 -7.06 22.00 22.01
N GLN A 63 -7.73 22.99 21.39
CA GLN A 63 -8.63 23.93 22.07
C GLN A 63 -10.10 23.79 21.65
N LYS A 64 -10.40 23.15 20.51
CA LYS A 64 -11.77 22.88 20.08
C LYS A 64 -12.23 21.55 20.68
N LYS A 65 -12.84 21.64 21.88
CA LYS A 65 -13.60 20.57 22.55
C LYS A 65 -14.32 19.72 21.50
N LEU A 66 -13.99 18.41 21.45
CA LEU A 66 -14.51 17.44 20.48
C LEU A 66 -16.00 17.68 20.25
N GLN A 67 -16.33 18.22 19.07
CA GLN A 67 -17.72 18.35 18.66
C GLN A 67 -18.16 16.94 18.26
N PRO A 68 -19.22 16.37 18.88
CA PRO A 68 -19.68 15.04 18.52
C PRO A 68 -20.00 15.02 17.03
N LEU A 69 -19.53 13.97 16.35
CA LEU A 69 -19.72 13.77 14.92
C LEU A 69 -21.22 13.77 14.57
N PRO A 70 -21.59 14.16 13.34
CA PRO A 70 -22.98 14.32 12.97
C PRO A 70 -23.75 13.01 13.18
N MET A 71 -24.77 13.07 14.03
CA MET A 71 -25.61 11.96 14.54
C MET A 71 -26.14 11.00 13.45
N ARG A 72 -26.19 11.47 12.20
CA ARG A 72 -26.59 10.74 11.00
C ARG A 72 -25.63 9.59 10.62
N GLN A 73 -24.34 9.71 10.92
CA GLN A 73 -23.35 8.68 10.54
C GLN A 73 -23.50 7.42 11.40
N HIS A 74 -23.59 7.57 12.72
CA HIS A 74 -23.85 6.46 13.64
C HIS A 74 -25.24 5.82 13.43
N ALA A 75 -26.23 6.58 12.95
CA ALA A 75 -27.52 6.03 12.55
C ALA A 75 -27.40 5.09 11.32
N LEU A 76 -26.50 5.39 10.38
CA LEU A 76 -26.21 4.50 9.24
C LEU A 76 -25.43 3.26 9.69
N GLU A 77 -24.37 3.43 10.48
CA GLU A 77 -23.54 2.31 10.98
C GLU A 77 -24.36 1.33 11.83
N SER A 78 -25.15 1.84 12.78
CA SER A 78 -26.06 1.01 13.59
C SER A 78 -27.16 0.36 12.76
N HIS A 79 -27.69 1.03 11.74
CA HIS A 79 -28.61 0.40 10.78
C HIS A 79 -27.96 -0.77 10.05
N VAL A 80 -26.76 -0.58 9.49
CA VAL A 80 -26.01 -1.63 8.79
C VAL A 80 -25.76 -2.81 9.73
N LEU A 81 -25.18 -2.58 10.91
CA LEU A 81 -24.91 -3.62 11.92
C LEU A 81 -26.17 -4.40 12.31
N SER A 82 -27.31 -3.72 12.48
CA SER A 82 -28.59 -4.35 12.79
C SER A 82 -29.13 -5.23 11.65
N LYS A 83 -28.86 -4.87 10.39
CA LYS A 83 -29.31 -5.62 9.20
C LYS A 83 -28.46 -6.85 8.92
N ILE A 84 -27.15 -6.77 9.21
CA ILE A 84 -26.22 -7.91 9.08
C ILE A 84 -26.12 -8.75 10.37
N ASN A 85 -26.88 -8.40 11.42
CA ASN A 85 -26.86 -9.04 12.75
C ASN A 85 -25.48 -9.08 13.42
N TYR A 86 -24.60 -8.12 13.11
CA TYR A 86 -23.23 -8.09 13.66
C TYR A 86 -23.19 -7.28 14.96
N GLN A 87 -22.75 -7.93 16.05
CA GLN A 87 -22.61 -7.31 17.36
C GLN A 87 -21.13 -7.05 17.68
N VAL A 88 -20.71 -5.79 17.53
CA VAL A 88 -19.31 -5.32 17.66
C VAL A 88 -18.61 -5.78 18.95
N HIS A 89 -19.34 -5.94 20.06
CA HIS A 89 -18.77 -6.30 21.37
C HIS A 89 -18.78 -7.81 21.69
N SER A 90 -19.52 -8.63 20.95
CA SER A 90 -19.72 -10.06 21.25
C SER A 90 -19.33 -10.99 20.09
N HIS A 91 -19.14 -10.46 18.88
CA HIS A 91 -18.65 -11.23 17.75
C HIS A 91 -17.22 -11.72 17.99
N GLN A 92 -16.97 -13.00 17.73
CA GLN A 92 -15.63 -13.57 17.82
C GLN A 92 -14.78 -13.10 16.62
N PRO A 93 -13.44 -13.02 16.75
CA PRO A 93 -12.57 -12.73 15.62
C PRO A 93 -12.69 -13.79 14.52
N GLU A 94 -12.82 -13.35 13.28
CA GLU A 94 -13.01 -14.20 12.11
C GLU A 94 -11.67 -14.75 11.59
N SER A 95 -11.71 -15.93 10.95
CA SER A 95 -10.54 -16.48 10.26
C SER A 95 -10.41 -15.90 8.85
N CYS A 96 -9.17 -15.62 8.45
CA CYS A 96 -8.85 -14.99 7.17
C CYS A 96 -8.27 -16.01 6.17
N ASP A 97 -8.53 -17.31 6.35
CA ASP A 97 -7.79 -18.36 5.65
C ASP A 97 -7.99 -18.34 4.12
N TRP A 98 -9.21 -18.06 3.66
CA TRP A 98 -9.51 -17.97 2.23
C TRP A 98 -8.81 -16.76 1.57
N ILE A 99 -8.76 -15.61 2.25
CA ILE A 99 -8.08 -14.42 1.73
C ILE A 99 -6.55 -14.57 1.82
N ASN A 100 -6.03 -15.31 2.81
CA ASN A 100 -4.63 -15.71 2.87
C ASN A 100 -4.23 -16.55 1.64
N VAL A 101 -5.07 -17.50 1.21
CA VAL A 101 -4.81 -18.30 0.00
C VAL A 101 -4.80 -17.42 -1.26
N LEU A 102 -5.76 -16.51 -1.41
CA LEU A 102 -5.79 -15.59 -2.56
C LEU A 102 -4.61 -14.61 -2.57
N LEU A 103 -4.26 -14.06 -1.41
CA LEU A 103 -3.09 -13.17 -1.24
C LEU A 103 -1.79 -13.91 -1.58
N ALA A 104 -1.64 -15.15 -1.10
CA ALA A 104 -0.50 -15.99 -1.44
C ALA A 104 -0.42 -16.29 -2.95
N GLN A 105 -1.56 -16.57 -3.60
CA GLN A 105 -1.61 -16.76 -5.06
C GLN A 105 -1.14 -15.50 -5.81
N VAL A 106 -1.56 -14.30 -5.42
CA VAL A 106 -1.11 -13.06 -6.08
C VAL A 106 0.38 -12.80 -5.83
N ILE A 107 0.87 -12.97 -4.61
CA ILE A 107 2.30 -12.82 -4.29
C ILE A 107 3.14 -13.84 -5.08
N ALA A 108 2.68 -15.09 -5.21
CA ALA A 108 3.34 -16.10 -6.03
C ALA A 108 3.42 -15.68 -7.51
N ARG A 109 2.36 -15.06 -8.05
CA ARG A 109 2.38 -14.49 -9.42
C ARG A 109 3.40 -13.37 -9.55
N PHE A 110 3.44 -12.45 -8.59
CA PHE A 110 4.42 -11.34 -8.58
C PHE A 110 5.87 -11.81 -8.48
N ARG A 111 6.15 -12.88 -7.69
CA ARG A 111 7.46 -13.53 -7.64
C ARG A 111 7.83 -14.21 -8.97
N SER A 112 6.85 -14.82 -9.64
CA SER A 112 7.07 -15.51 -10.92
C SER A 112 7.25 -14.57 -12.13
N ASP A 113 6.95 -13.28 -11.99
CA ASP A 113 7.01 -12.30 -13.09
C ASP A 113 8.23 -11.35 -12.93
N PRO A 114 9.27 -11.49 -13.78
CA PRO A 114 10.42 -10.59 -13.77
C PRO A 114 10.06 -9.13 -14.05
N ALA A 115 8.99 -8.85 -14.82
CA ALA A 115 8.57 -7.49 -15.11
C ALA A 115 7.98 -6.79 -13.88
N VAL A 116 7.26 -7.52 -13.02
CA VAL A 116 6.80 -7.00 -11.72
C VAL A 116 7.99 -6.66 -10.83
N SER A 117 8.97 -7.55 -10.74
CA SER A 117 10.20 -7.30 -9.96
C SER A 117 10.97 -6.07 -10.47
N ALA A 118 11.14 -5.93 -11.79
CA ALA A 118 11.78 -4.75 -12.39
C ALA A 118 10.99 -3.45 -12.15
N ASN A 119 9.65 -3.50 -12.20
CA ASN A 119 8.79 -2.36 -11.90
C ASN A 119 8.87 -1.94 -10.42
N ILE A 120 8.94 -2.89 -9.49
CA ILE A 120 9.13 -2.62 -8.05
C ILE A 120 10.50 -1.98 -7.82
N VAL A 121 11.58 -2.54 -8.38
CA VAL A 121 12.93 -1.96 -8.30
C VAL A 121 12.94 -0.52 -8.83
N ARG A 122 12.37 -0.27 -10.02
CA ARG A 122 12.26 1.07 -10.59
C ARG A 122 11.44 2.03 -9.71
N PHE A 123 10.36 1.56 -9.11
CA PHE A 123 9.55 2.37 -8.19
C PHE A 123 10.32 2.75 -6.93
N ILE A 124 11.01 1.79 -6.31
CA ILE A 124 11.83 2.02 -5.11
C ILE A 124 12.99 2.97 -5.46
N ASP A 125 13.66 2.80 -6.60
CA ASP A 125 14.72 3.69 -7.09
C ASP A 125 14.24 5.16 -7.21
N ILE A 126 13.12 5.39 -7.91
CA ILE A 126 12.48 6.71 -8.04
C ILE A 126 12.12 7.31 -6.67
N LYS A 127 11.67 6.50 -5.71
CA LYS A 127 11.32 6.96 -4.36
C LYS A 127 12.54 7.23 -3.47
N MET A 128 13.61 6.45 -3.59
CA MET A 128 14.83 6.58 -2.79
C MET A 128 15.73 7.72 -3.26
N ASN A 129 15.91 7.87 -4.58
CA ASN A 129 16.70 8.97 -5.16
C ASN A 129 15.88 10.26 -5.35
N GLY A 130 14.55 10.17 -5.28
CA GLY A 130 13.63 11.28 -5.56
C GLY A 130 13.51 11.57 -7.06
N SER A 131 12.57 12.44 -7.43
CA SER A 131 12.35 12.86 -8.83
C SER A 131 13.40 13.86 -9.35
N GLY A 132 14.67 13.71 -8.94
CA GLY A 132 15.77 14.63 -9.23
C GLY A 132 16.00 15.75 -8.20
N GLU A 133 15.12 15.89 -7.21
CA GLU A 133 15.20 16.93 -6.16
C GLU A 133 16.15 16.54 -5.01
N PRO A 134 17.24 17.30 -4.74
CA PRO A 134 18.23 16.96 -3.70
C PRO A 134 17.70 16.98 -2.26
N SER A 135 16.50 17.51 -2.03
CA SER A 135 15.91 17.80 -0.72
C SER A 135 15.37 16.57 0.04
N SER A 136 15.07 15.47 -0.67
CA SER A 136 14.54 14.23 -0.07
C SER A 136 15.62 13.37 0.61
N ARG A 137 16.85 13.42 0.08
CA ARG A 137 17.92 12.50 0.45
C ARG A 137 18.87 13.11 1.48
N PRO A 138 19.29 12.38 2.53
CA PRO A 138 20.28 12.90 3.48
C PRO A 138 21.59 13.37 2.81
N SER A 139 22.19 14.41 3.39
CA SER A 139 23.42 15.05 2.90
C SER A 139 24.67 14.17 2.98
N PHE A 140 24.60 13.06 3.72
CA PHE A 140 25.65 12.05 3.82
C PHE A 140 25.53 10.90 2.79
N LEU A 141 24.57 10.93 1.86
CA LEU A 141 24.06 9.78 1.05
C LEU A 141 25.14 8.86 0.43
N GLY A 142 25.60 9.01 -0.82
CA GLY A 142 25.14 9.79 -1.98
C GLY A 142 24.02 9.07 -2.76
N PRO A 143 24.08 8.91 -4.10
CA PRO A 143 23.06 8.15 -4.86
C PRO A 143 22.90 6.71 -4.36
N ILE A 144 21.70 6.16 -4.52
CA ILE A 144 21.32 4.84 -4.01
C ILE A 144 20.97 3.95 -5.20
N ALA A 145 21.85 3.03 -5.60
CA ALA A 145 21.59 2.10 -6.69
C ALA A 145 21.10 0.76 -6.12
N ILE A 146 19.98 0.23 -6.62
CA ILE A 146 19.48 -1.10 -6.23
C ILE A 146 20.23 -2.14 -7.06
N THR A 147 20.90 -3.09 -6.39
CA THR A 147 21.69 -4.16 -7.02
C THR A 147 20.97 -5.50 -7.02
N GLU A 148 20.17 -5.78 -5.99
CA GLU A 148 19.45 -7.04 -5.82
C GLU A 148 18.07 -6.79 -5.21
N PHE A 149 17.10 -7.64 -5.54
CA PHE A 149 15.77 -7.59 -4.95
C PHE A 149 15.21 -9.00 -4.80
N SER A 150 14.77 -9.36 -3.59
CA SER A 150 14.11 -10.63 -3.29
C SER A 150 12.90 -10.40 -2.41
N LEU A 151 11.78 -11.02 -2.78
CA LEU A 151 10.51 -10.98 -2.06
C LEU A 151 10.35 -12.13 -1.04
N GLY A 152 11.37 -12.96 -0.83
CA GLY A 152 11.28 -14.18 -0.03
C GLY A 152 10.47 -15.29 -0.69
N GLU A 153 10.09 -16.32 0.08
CA GLU A 153 9.35 -17.53 -0.33
C GLU A 153 8.06 -17.76 0.48
N GLU A 154 7.98 -17.31 1.73
CA GLU A 154 6.82 -17.44 2.62
C GLU A 154 5.77 -16.35 2.36
N TYR A 155 4.58 -16.47 2.95
CA TYR A 155 3.46 -15.57 2.69
C TYR A 155 2.93 -14.88 3.97
N PRO A 156 2.49 -13.61 3.88
CA PRO A 156 1.86 -12.93 5.01
C PRO A 156 0.52 -13.60 5.36
N LYS A 157 0.26 -13.75 6.65
CA LYS A 157 -0.91 -14.42 7.21
C LYS A 157 -1.75 -13.41 7.98
N LEU A 158 -2.93 -13.08 7.45
CA LEU A 158 -3.98 -12.34 8.13
C LEU A 158 -4.69 -13.27 9.12
N LYS A 159 -5.09 -12.73 10.27
CA LYS A 159 -5.73 -13.46 11.39
C LYS A 159 -6.71 -12.54 12.12
N ALA A 160 -7.64 -13.16 12.85
CA ALA A 160 -8.45 -12.50 13.88
C ALA A 160 -9.13 -11.20 13.43
N ALA A 161 -9.74 -11.19 12.24
CA ALA A 161 -10.47 -10.02 11.74
C ALA A 161 -11.69 -9.73 12.62
N LYS A 162 -11.82 -8.48 13.08
CA LYS A 162 -12.91 -8.05 13.97
C LYS A 162 -13.32 -6.60 13.69
N MET A 163 -14.61 -6.30 13.77
CA MET A 163 -15.07 -4.92 13.76
C MET A 163 -15.00 -4.35 15.18
N GLN A 164 -14.56 -3.10 15.31
CA GLN A 164 -14.51 -2.31 16.56
C GLN A 164 -14.91 -0.86 16.28
N TYR A 165 -15.27 -0.12 17.33
CA TYR A 165 -15.46 1.33 17.22
C TYR A 165 -14.12 2.05 17.44
N ALA A 166 -13.79 3.01 16.58
CA ALA A 166 -12.62 3.85 16.76
C ALA A 166 -12.81 4.81 17.95
N GLU A 167 -11.88 4.80 18.91
CA GLU A 167 -12.00 5.47 20.22
C GLU A 167 -12.35 6.96 20.17
N GLN A 168 -11.93 7.66 19.12
CA GLN A 168 -12.06 9.12 19.00
C GLN A 168 -13.18 9.59 18.07
N SER A 169 -13.69 8.71 17.19
CA SER A 169 -14.68 9.05 16.16
C SER A 169 -15.98 8.27 16.29
N SER A 170 -16.02 7.20 17.10
CA SER A 170 -17.15 6.24 17.13
C SER A 170 -17.52 5.64 15.76
N ASN A 171 -16.67 5.83 14.75
CA ASN A 171 -16.80 5.21 13.44
C ASN A 171 -16.51 3.71 13.54
N LEU A 172 -17.10 2.93 12.64
CA LEU A 172 -16.83 1.51 12.54
C LEU A 172 -15.48 1.25 11.82
N ARG A 173 -14.59 0.53 12.50
CA ARG A 173 -13.23 0.17 12.05
C ARG A 173 -13.09 -1.35 11.99
N ALA A 174 -12.57 -1.88 10.89
CA ALA A 174 -12.10 -3.25 10.83
C ALA A 174 -10.65 -3.31 11.33
N GLU A 175 -10.39 -4.21 12.28
CA GLU A 175 -9.04 -4.56 12.72
C GLU A 175 -8.70 -5.98 12.29
N ILE A 176 -7.54 -6.15 11.67
CA ILE A 176 -7.07 -7.43 11.12
C ILE A 176 -5.62 -7.61 11.54
N ASP A 177 -5.34 -8.63 12.34
CA ASP A 177 -3.96 -8.95 12.71
C ASP A 177 -3.24 -9.57 11.51
N PHE A 178 -1.96 -9.24 11.34
CA PHE A 178 -1.12 -9.80 10.30
C PHE A 178 0.24 -10.24 10.85
N GLU A 179 0.77 -11.31 10.26
CA GLU A 179 2.10 -11.83 10.57
C GLU A 179 2.81 -12.28 9.30
N PHE A 180 4.05 -11.80 9.14
CA PHE A 180 4.98 -12.17 8.09
C PHE A 180 6.34 -12.49 8.70
N HIS A 181 6.86 -13.68 8.40
CA HIS A 181 8.12 -14.19 8.92
C HIS A 181 8.93 -14.78 7.76
N ASP A 182 9.75 -13.94 7.14
CA ASP A 182 10.59 -14.25 5.99
C ASP A 182 11.57 -13.10 5.74
N GLN A 183 12.50 -13.25 4.80
CA GLN A 183 13.50 -12.26 4.43
C GLN A 183 13.21 -11.56 3.09
N ILE A 184 12.41 -10.49 3.12
CA ILE A 184 12.32 -9.55 1.98
C ILE A 184 13.61 -8.73 1.96
N THR A 185 14.42 -8.86 0.91
CA THR A 185 15.78 -8.31 0.86
C THR A 185 15.98 -7.36 -0.33
N ILE A 186 16.63 -6.23 -0.08
CA ILE A 186 17.03 -5.22 -1.06
C ILE A 186 18.54 -5.02 -0.97
N GLY A 187 19.26 -5.38 -2.04
CA GLY A 187 20.67 -5.05 -2.25
C GLY A 187 20.80 -3.60 -2.72
N VAL A 188 21.69 -2.85 -2.09
CA VAL A 188 21.86 -1.40 -2.28
C VAL A 188 23.34 -1.03 -2.31
N ASP A 189 23.78 -0.44 -3.40
CA ASP A 189 25.06 0.25 -3.52
C ASP A 189 24.88 1.75 -3.29
N THR A 190 25.66 2.33 -2.37
CA THR A 190 25.64 3.78 -2.12
C THR A 190 27.01 4.32 -1.70
N THR A 191 27.16 5.64 -1.59
CA THR A 191 28.45 6.32 -1.45
C THR A 191 28.48 7.30 -0.27
N ILE A 192 28.74 6.79 0.94
CA ILE A 192 28.66 7.56 2.17
C ILE A 192 29.63 8.74 2.14
N ILE A 193 29.10 9.96 2.31
CA ILE A 193 29.85 11.21 2.29
C ILE A 193 30.21 11.62 3.72
N ILE A 194 31.50 11.67 4.02
CA ILE A 194 32.04 12.06 5.33
C ILE A 194 32.23 13.58 5.38
N ASN A 195 31.51 14.22 6.30
CA ASN A 195 31.39 15.68 6.40
C ASN A 195 32.13 16.31 7.60
N TRP A 196 33.09 15.60 8.20
CA TRP A 196 33.87 16.09 9.35
C TRP A 196 35.37 15.80 9.18
N PRO A 197 36.29 16.74 9.49
CA PRO A 197 36.07 18.10 10.02
C PRO A 197 35.71 19.18 8.96
N LYS A 198 35.57 18.83 7.68
CA LYS A 198 35.06 19.71 6.60
C LYS A 198 34.00 18.92 5.81
N PRO A 199 33.02 19.58 5.16
CA PRO A 199 32.07 18.91 4.27
C PRO A 199 32.79 18.19 3.12
N CYS A 200 32.26 17.05 2.71
CA CYS A 200 32.71 16.24 1.56
C CYS A 200 34.21 15.87 1.58
N ILE A 201 34.80 15.58 2.75
CA ILE A 201 36.23 15.19 2.87
C ILE A 201 36.54 13.87 2.20
N ALA A 202 35.64 12.89 2.30
CA ALA A 202 35.82 11.57 1.73
C ALA A 202 34.46 10.97 1.35
N SER A 203 34.46 10.16 0.29
CA SER A 203 33.35 9.28 -0.07
C SER A 203 33.78 7.83 0.10
N LEU A 204 32.93 7.02 0.73
CA LEU A 204 33.14 5.58 0.89
C LEU A 204 32.05 4.82 0.13
N PRO A 205 32.37 4.07 -0.94
CA PRO A 205 31.41 3.15 -1.55
C PRO A 205 31.09 2.02 -0.56
N VAL A 206 29.81 1.76 -0.34
CA VAL A 206 29.32 0.70 0.53
C VAL A 206 28.17 -0.03 -0.15
N SER A 207 28.33 -1.35 -0.27
CA SER A 207 27.31 -2.29 -0.72
C SER A 207 26.64 -2.93 0.49
N LEU A 208 25.33 -2.78 0.62
CA LEU A 208 24.51 -3.24 1.73
C LEU A 208 23.41 -4.19 1.22
N ALA A 209 23.03 -5.17 2.04
CA ALA A 209 21.76 -5.87 1.90
C ALA A 209 20.88 -5.49 3.10
N LEU A 210 19.70 -4.93 2.80
CA LEU A 210 18.68 -4.53 3.76
C LEU A 210 17.56 -5.56 3.71
N SER A 211 17.36 -6.30 4.79
CA SER A 211 16.33 -7.34 4.88
C SER A 211 15.29 -6.99 5.94
N ILE A 212 13.99 -7.09 5.61
CA ILE A 212 12.93 -7.19 6.61
C ILE A 212 12.82 -8.67 6.96
N VAL A 213 13.03 -9.03 8.24
CA VAL A 213 13.07 -10.44 8.69
C VAL A 213 11.81 -10.89 9.44
N LYS A 214 11.10 -9.92 10.02
CA LYS A 214 9.83 -10.15 10.71
C LYS A 214 9.00 -8.88 10.67
N PHE A 215 7.74 -9.03 10.29
CA PHE A 215 6.78 -7.93 10.26
C PHE A 215 5.41 -8.43 10.73
N SER A 216 4.91 -7.89 11.83
CA SER A 216 3.60 -8.24 12.39
C SER A 216 2.95 -7.05 13.07
N GLY A 217 1.64 -7.02 13.09
CA GLY A 217 0.88 -5.95 13.75
C GLY A 217 -0.61 -6.08 13.44
N THR A 218 -1.35 -5.01 13.63
CA THR A 218 -2.78 -4.96 13.34
C THR A 218 -3.05 -3.88 12.29
N PHE A 219 -3.60 -4.27 11.14
CA PHE A 219 -4.17 -3.33 10.18
C PHE A 219 -5.47 -2.77 10.74
N ALA A 220 -5.66 -1.46 10.58
CA ALA A 220 -6.83 -0.71 10.98
C ALA A 220 -7.41 -0.03 9.74
N ILE A 221 -8.60 -0.49 9.31
CA ILE A 221 -9.30 -0.04 8.10
C ILE A 221 -10.61 0.63 8.51
N GLU A 222 -10.81 1.88 8.13
CA GLU A 222 -12.05 2.63 8.39
C GLU A 222 -12.50 3.42 7.16
N PHE A 223 -13.80 3.67 7.04
CA PHE A 223 -14.33 4.59 6.02
C PHE A 223 -14.43 5.99 6.59
N VAL A 224 -13.80 6.95 5.91
CA VAL A 224 -13.77 8.36 6.33
C VAL A 224 -14.41 9.19 5.24
N THR A 225 -15.49 9.88 5.59
CA THR A 225 -16.09 10.95 4.79
C THR A 225 -15.55 12.28 5.31
N HIS A 226 -15.11 13.17 4.42
CA HIS A 226 -14.64 14.49 4.83
C HIS A 226 -15.83 15.35 5.31
N PRO A 227 -15.72 16.15 6.39
CA PRO A 227 -16.83 17.00 6.82
C PRO A 227 -17.20 18.09 5.81
N ASP A 228 -16.20 18.60 5.06
CA ASP A 228 -16.37 19.71 4.12
C ASP A 228 -16.47 19.27 2.63
N SER A 229 -16.39 17.96 2.33
CA SER A 229 -16.57 17.45 0.96
C SER A 229 -17.32 16.11 0.96
N PRO A 230 -18.12 15.79 -0.08
CA PRO A 230 -18.83 14.51 -0.16
C PRO A 230 -17.91 13.31 -0.44
N GLU A 231 -16.59 13.51 -0.47
CA GLU A 231 -15.63 12.46 -0.75
C GLU A 231 -15.54 11.48 0.43
N THR A 232 -15.74 10.20 0.11
CA THR A 232 -15.54 9.09 1.05
C THR A 232 -14.40 8.23 0.54
N PHE A 233 -13.39 8.06 1.39
CA PHE A 233 -12.23 7.20 1.12
C PHE A 233 -12.10 6.15 2.21
N MET A 234 -11.49 5.02 1.85
CA MET A 234 -11.06 4.02 2.81
C MET A 234 -9.70 4.43 3.35
N ALA A 235 -9.59 4.65 4.65
CA ALA A 235 -8.34 4.89 5.35
C ALA A 235 -7.78 3.55 5.84
N VAL A 236 -6.54 3.25 5.48
CA VAL A 236 -5.81 2.05 5.94
C VAL A 236 -4.60 2.51 6.75
N SER A 237 -4.50 2.04 7.98
CA SER A 237 -3.40 2.34 8.89
C SER A 237 -2.91 1.06 9.58
N ILE A 238 -1.77 1.15 10.28
CA ILE A 238 -1.27 0.11 11.17
C ILE A 238 -1.27 0.65 12.59
N LEU A 239 -1.74 -0.14 13.56
CA LEU A 239 -1.75 0.26 14.96
C LEU A 239 -0.33 0.32 15.57
N GLU A 240 -0.15 1.10 16.62
CA GLU A 240 1.16 1.42 17.22
C GLU A 240 1.92 0.17 17.75
N ASN A 241 1.21 -0.92 18.05
CA ASN A 241 1.71 -2.17 18.61
C ASN A 241 2.38 -3.13 17.59
N PHE A 242 3.03 -2.60 16.55
CA PHE A 242 3.64 -3.39 15.48
C PHE A 242 5.11 -3.78 15.77
N VAL A 243 5.50 -4.95 15.27
CA VAL A 243 6.88 -5.44 15.21
C VAL A 243 7.36 -5.34 13.76
N LEU A 244 8.50 -4.69 13.56
CA LEU A 244 9.15 -4.54 12.26
C LEU A 244 10.66 -4.64 12.47
N GLU A 245 11.21 -5.81 12.22
CA GLU A 245 12.61 -6.14 12.44
C GLU A 245 13.37 -6.08 11.11
N PHE A 246 14.43 -5.26 11.10
CA PHE A 246 15.33 -5.10 9.98
C PHE A 246 16.69 -5.71 10.29
N GLU A 247 17.23 -6.47 9.34
CA GLU A 247 18.62 -6.94 9.33
C GLU A 247 19.39 -6.16 8.26
N VAL A 248 20.63 -5.77 8.57
CA VAL A 248 21.51 -5.05 7.64
C VAL A 248 22.84 -5.77 7.54
N LYS A 249 23.16 -6.27 6.35
CA LYS A 249 24.42 -6.96 6.03
C LYS A 249 25.26 -6.10 5.10
N SER A 250 26.58 -6.21 5.20
CA SER A 250 27.51 -5.66 4.21
C SER A 250 27.78 -6.72 3.15
N LEU A 251 27.62 -6.37 1.87
CA LEU A 251 28.01 -7.22 0.74
C LEU A 251 29.51 -7.13 0.45
N LEU A 252 30.20 -6.14 1.03
CA LEU A 252 31.67 -6.08 1.02
C LEU A 252 32.25 -7.19 1.92
N GLY A 253 33.12 -8.03 1.35
CA GLY A 253 33.70 -9.19 2.06
C GLY A 253 34.61 -8.83 3.24
N HIS A 254 34.91 -9.85 4.07
CA HIS A 254 35.61 -9.77 5.37
C HIS A 254 36.89 -8.88 5.44
N ARG A 255 37.55 -8.62 4.30
CA ARG A 255 38.78 -7.81 4.24
C ARG A 255 38.55 -6.30 4.39
N THR A 256 37.39 -5.77 4.01
CA THR A 256 37.05 -4.35 4.16
C THR A 256 36.15 -4.13 5.37
N LYS A 257 36.76 -4.19 6.57
CA LYS A 257 36.07 -3.82 7.82
C LYS A 257 35.75 -2.32 7.82
N VAL A 258 34.56 -1.96 7.35
CA VAL A 258 33.96 -0.64 7.58
C VAL A 258 33.77 -0.49 9.09
N LYS A 259 34.63 0.32 9.73
CA LYS A 259 34.78 0.40 11.20
C LYS A 259 33.48 0.73 11.94
N ASP A 260 32.53 1.38 11.27
CA ASP A 260 31.28 1.87 11.84
C ASP A 260 30.02 1.24 11.20
N LEU A 261 30.14 0.09 10.52
CA LEU A 261 28.99 -0.60 9.90
C LEU A 261 27.80 -0.82 10.87
N PRO A 262 27.98 -1.21 12.16
CA PRO A 262 26.85 -1.35 13.08
C PRO A 262 26.13 -0.03 13.37
N LYS A 263 26.86 1.10 13.40
CA LYS A 263 26.26 2.43 13.57
C LYS A 263 25.46 2.81 12.33
N LEU A 264 26.03 2.60 11.15
CA LEU A 264 25.36 2.82 9.87
C LEU A 264 24.06 2.01 9.78
N ALA A 265 24.13 0.71 10.08
CA ALA A 265 22.97 -0.18 10.14
C ALA A 265 21.90 0.36 11.10
N SER A 266 22.27 0.74 12.32
CA SER A 266 21.33 1.30 13.30
C SER A 266 20.66 2.59 12.82
N LEU A 267 21.39 3.45 12.11
CA LEU A 267 20.88 4.71 11.57
C LEU A 267 19.90 4.47 10.42
N ILE A 268 20.25 3.58 9.48
CA ILE A 268 19.38 3.18 8.36
C ILE A 268 18.09 2.54 8.91
N THR A 269 18.20 1.55 9.80
CA THR A 269 17.07 0.90 10.45
C THR A 269 16.16 1.89 11.18
N HIS A 270 16.74 2.82 11.94
CA HIS A 270 15.97 3.85 12.64
C HIS A 270 15.25 4.79 11.65
N LYS A 271 15.92 5.19 10.55
CA LYS A 271 15.32 6.06 9.54
C LYS A 271 14.21 5.36 8.75
N LEU A 272 14.39 4.10 8.37
CA LEU A 272 13.36 3.29 7.70
C LEU A 272 12.13 3.12 8.60
N ARG A 273 12.34 2.81 9.89
CA ARG A 273 11.25 2.74 10.87
C ARG A 273 10.53 4.08 11.05
N SER A 274 11.25 5.21 11.11
CA SER A 274 10.64 6.55 11.17
C SER A 274 9.78 6.82 9.93
N VAL A 275 10.28 6.56 8.72
CA VAL A 275 9.50 6.76 7.48
C VAL A 275 8.26 5.87 7.47
N PHE A 276 8.37 4.61 7.89
CA PHE A 276 7.22 3.71 8.01
C PHE A 276 6.17 4.24 9.00
N VAL A 277 6.59 4.71 10.17
CA VAL A 277 5.69 5.31 11.17
C VAL A 277 4.99 6.54 10.60
N ASP A 278 5.75 7.49 10.03
CA ASP A 278 5.23 8.74 9.49
C ASP A 278 4.23 8.52 8.34
N GLU A 279 4.37 7.44 7.56
CA GLU A 279 3.60 7.20 6.33
C GLU A 279 2.35 6.32 6.51
N ILE A 280 2.30 5.36 7.46
CA ILE A 280 1.16 4.42 7.58
C ILE A 280 0.75 4.04 9.02
N VAL A 281 1.56 4.33 10.04
CA VAL A 281 1.18 4.00 11.43
C VAL A 281 0.25 5.07 11.97
N TRP A 282 -0.83 4.67 12.63
CA TRP A 282 -1.81 5.58 13.21
C TRP A 282 -1.11 6.63 14.10
N PRO A 283 -1.44 7.94 14.01
CA PRO A 283 -2.58 8.54 13.31
C PRO A 283 -2.37 8.84 11.81
N SER A 284 -1.24 8.44 11.22
CA SER A 284 -1.08 8.42 9.75
C SER A 284 -1.84 7.25 9.14
N PHE A 285 -2.26 7.41 7.88
CA PHE A 285 -3.02 6.41 7.12
C PHE A 285 -2.79 6.60 5.63
N LYS A 286 -3.00 5.53 4.85
CA LYS A 286 -3.13 5.57 3.40
C LYS A 286 -4.58 5.72 3.00
N LYS A 287 -4.85 6.68 2.10
CA LYS A 287 -6.14 6.86 1.45
C LYS A 287 -6.26 5.91 0.28
N ILE A 288 -7.38 5.20 0.20
CA ILE A 288 -7.79 4.43 -0.98
C ILE A 288 -9.13 5.00 -1.40
N HIS A 289 -9.15 5.65 -2.57
CA HIS A 289 -10.38 6.18 -3.14
C HIS A 289 -11.26 5.02 -3.60
N ILE A 290 -12.51 5.01 -3.18
CA ILE A 290 -13.50 4.04 -3.64
C ILE A 290 -14.01 4.52 -5.00
N PRO A 291 -13.96 3.70 -6.07
CA PRO A 291 -14.54 4.08 -7.36
C PRO A 291 -16.07 4.15 -7.23
N VAL A 292 -16.60 5.35 -7.01
CA VAL A 292 -18.05 5.62 -6.85
C VAL A 292 -18.80 5.69 -8.18
N GLN A 293 -18.10 5.81 -9.31
CA GLN A 293 -18.72 5.90 -10.64
C GLN A 293 -18.62 4.55 -11.36
N PHE A 294 -19.74 3.82 -11.38
CA PHE A 294 -20.04 2.96 -12.52
C PHE A 294 -20.51 3.87 -13.65
N ASP A 295 -19.60 4.22 -14.55
CA ASP A 295 -19.95 4.91 -15.79
C ASP A 295 -20.64 3.90 -16.72
N GLY A 296 -21.93 3.68 -16.46
CA GLY A 296 -22.80 2.86 -17.28
C GLY A 296 -23.05 3.59 -18.57
N GLY A 297 -22.15 3.38 -19.54
CA GLY A 297 -22.15 4.08 -20.83
C GLY A 297 -23.52 4.05 -21.49
N VAL A 298 -24.25 5.14 -21.36
CA VAL A 298 -25.41 5.46 -22.19
C VAL A 298 -24.81 5.81 -23.56
N PRO A 299 -25.01 5.00 -24.60
CA PRO A 299 -24.50 5.35 -25.92
C PRO A 299 -25.16 6.65 -26.36
N ASP A 300 -24.36 7.57 -26.90
CA ASP A 300 -24.76 8.94 -27.19
C ASP A 300 -26.14 9.00 -27.88
N SER A 301 -27.08 9.67 -27.22
CA SER A 301 -28.37 10.03 -27.84
C SER A 301 -28.06 10.83 -29.10
N PRO A 302 -28.50 10.40 -30.31
CA PRO A 302 -28.12 11.09 -31.54
C PRO A 302 -28.67 12.52 -31.52
N THR A 303 -27.77 13.50 -31.52
CA THR A 303 -28.11 14.91 -31.58
C THR A 303 -28.85 15.19 -32.89
N VAL A 304 -30.16 15.45 -32.79
CA VAL A 304 -30.96 15.92 -33.92
C VAL A 304 -30.40 17.28 -34.36
N PRO A 305 -30.02 17.48 -35.63
CA PRO A 305 -29.59 18.78 -36.11
C PRO A 305 -30.74 19.79 -36.00
N ASN A 306 -30.45 20.98 -35.48
CA ASN A 306 -31.42 22.08 -35.45
C ASN A 306 -31.94 22.36 -36.87
N ALA A 307 -33.25 22.26 -37.06
CA ALA A 307 -33.89 22.76 -38.26
C ALA A 307 -33.75 24.28 -38.31
N THR A 308 -33.18 24.79 -39.40
CA THR A 308 -33.17 26.22 -39.70
C THR A 308 -34.61 26.72 -39.88
N VAL A 309 -34.90 27.88 -39.30
CA VAL A 309 -36.15 28.60 -39.53
C VAL A 309 -35.99 29.46 -40.79
N GLU A 310 -36.87 29.24 -41.76
CA GLU A 310 -37.38 30.27 -42.69
C GLU A 310 -38.86 30.49 -42.39
#